data_AF-A0AAE4HSB6-F1
#
_entry.id   AF-A0AAE4HSB6-F1
#
_cell.length_a   1.000
_cell.length_b   1.000
_cell.length_c   1.000
_cell.angle_alpha   90.00
_cell.angle_beta   90.00
_cell.angle_gamma   90.00
#
_symmetry.space_group_name_H-M   'P 1'
#
loop_
_entity.id
_entity.type
_entity.pdbx_description
1 polymer ?
#
loop_
_entity_poly.entity_id
_entity_poly.type
_entity_poly.pdbx_seq_one_letter_code
_entity_poly.pdbx_strand_id
1 'polypeptide(L)'
;MVVIKEADIKQTKANAKDILKQYRGLERKAGRSPIDIRSPFLNDMPKAPKYENRVEDAMIQSIEIKEKIQAIEYALSRLGLMSKQVLYYTYCVRDVMTNDEIADNLGVATRTLNRMKSEALLEFADVFGIVAYR
;
A
#
# COMPACT_ATOMS: atom_id res chain seq x y z
N MET A 1 12.00 -15.50 14.66
CA MET A 1 12.23 -14.07 14.41
C MET A 1 13.72 -13.89 14.17
N VAL A 2 14.11 -13.52 12.95
CA VAL A 2 15.52 -13.33 12.59
C VAL A 2 16.07 -12.09 13.31
N VAL A 3 17.30 -12.21 13.78
CA VAL A 3 17.95 -11.22 14.62
C VAL A 3 18.35 -10.00 13.77
N ILE A 4 17.50 -8.98 13.81
CA ILE A 4 17.76 -7.64 13.27
C ILE A 4 18.72 -6.91 14.24
N LYS A 5 19.97 -7.38 14.37
CA LYS A 5 20.92 -6.77 15.32
C LYS A 5 21.54 -5.47 14.82
N GLU A 6 21.62 -5.28 13.50
CA GLU A 6 22.29 -4.13 12.88
C GLU A 6 21.36 -3.21 12.09
N ALA A 7 20.07 -3.54 11.96
CA ALA A 7 19.19 -2.71 11.18
C ALA A 7 18.76 -1.44 11.93
N ASP A 8 18.61 -0.36 11.17
CA ASP A 8 17.92 0.84 11.63
C ASP A 8 16.42 0.56 11.72
N ILE A 9 15.97 0.21 12.93
CA ILE A 9 14.57 -0.07 13.26
C ILE A 9 13.67 1.14 12.94
N LYS A 10 14.15 2.37 13.10
CA LYS A 10 13.35 3.57 12.87
C LYS A 10 13.14 3.77 11.37
N GLN A 11 14.22 3.70 10.59
CA GLN A 11 14.15 3.86 9.14
C GLN A 11 13.38 2.71 8.48
N THR A 12 13.60 1.47 8.93
CA THR A 12 12.89 0.29 8.44
C THR A 12 11.36 0.44 8.59
N LYS A 13 10.90 0.87 9.78
CA LYS A 13 9.47 1.13 10.00
C LYS A 13 8.96 2.31 9.17
N ALA A 14 9.76 3.33 8.93
CA ALA A 14 9.37 4.46 8.08
C ALA A 14 9.15 3.99 6.63
N ASN A 15 10.09 3.24 6.07
CA ASN A 15 9.98 2.64 4.73
C ASN A 15 8.70 1.79 4.59
N ALA A 16 8.45 0.91 5.56
CA ALA A 16 7.25 0.07 5.56
C ALA A 16 5.95 0.90 5.60
N LYS A 17 5.91 1.95 6.45
CA LYS A 17 4.77 2.87 6.52
C LYS A 17 4.54 3.60 5.20
N ASP A 18 5.61 4.05 4.55
CA ASP A 18 5.50 4.83 3.32
C ASP A 18 4.98 3.99 2.16
N ILE A 19 5.33 2.71 2.09
CA ILE A 19 4.75 1.75 1.13
C ILE A 19 3.28 1.50 1.46
N LEU A 20 2.96 1.11 2.70
CA LEU A 20 1.60 0.72 3.10
C LEU A 20 0.59 1.88 2.99
N LYS A 21 1.00 3.12 3.28
CA LYS A 21 0.15 4.32 3.10
C LYS A 21 -0.32 4.53 1.66
N GLN A 22 0.44 4.06 0.67
CA GLN A 22 0.09 4.21 -0.73
C GLN A 22 -1.04 3.26 -1.16
N TYR A 23 -1.27 2.17 -0.42
CA TYR A 23 -2.19 1.09 -0.80
C TYR A 23 -3.60 1.60 -1.16
N ARG A 24 -4.27 2.37 -0.28
CA ARG A 24 -5.60 2.94 -0.57
C ARG A 24 -5.63 3.83 -1.82
N GLY A 25 -4.52 4.51 -2.10
CA GLY A 25 -4.38 5.35 -3.29
C GLY A 25 -4.23 4.51 -4.56
N LEU A 26 -3.44 3.44 -4.49
CA LEU A 26 -3.25 2.49 -5.57
C LEU A 26 -4.55 1.74 -5.88
N GLU A 27 -5.23 1.20 -4.87
CA GLU A 27 -6.53 0.51 -4.99
C GLU A 27 -7.57 1.39 -5.69
N ARG A 28 -7.71 2.65 -5.27
CA ARG A 28 -8.63 3.61 -5.91
C ARG A 28 -8.29 3.90 -7.37
N LYS A 29 -7.00 3.87 -7.73
CA LYS A 29 -6.57 4.07 -9.12
C LYS A 29 -6.76 2.80 -9.96
N ALA A 30 -6.51 1.63 -9.39
CA ALA A 30 -6.72 0.34 -10.03
C ALA A 30 -8.21 0.07 -10.33
N GLY A 31 -9.10 0.52 -9.45
CA GLY A 31 -10.55 0.41 -9.63
C GLY A 31 -11.18 1.38 -10.63
N ARG A 32 -10.42 2.34 -11.18
CA ARG A 32 -10.91 3.19 -12.29
C ARG A 32 -10.87 2.39 -13.58
N SER A 33 -11.98 2.35 -14.32
CA SER A 33 -11.97 1.79 -15.67
C SER A 33 -10.98 2.58 -16.53
N PRO A 34 -10.14 1.94 -17.36
CA PRO A 34 -9.34 2.65 -18.37
C PRO A 34 -10.19 3.53 -19.29
N ILE A 35 -11.49 3.21 -19.40
CA ILE A 35 -12.48 3.95 -20.17
C ILE A 35 -12.86 5.26 -19.45
N ASP A 36 -12.88 5.31 -18.12
CA ASP A 36 -13.22 6.53 -17.34
C ASP A 36 -12.09 7.57 -17.30
N ILE A 37 -10.85 7.17 -17.61
CA ILE A 37 -9.74 8.11 -17.86
C ILE A 37 -10.01 8.91 -19.15
N ARG A 38 -10.84 8.39 -20.06
CA ARG A 38 -11.34 9.08 -21.23
C ARG A 38 -12.58 9.90 -20.84
N SER A 39 -12.41 11.11 -20.31
CA SER A 39 -13.54 12.06 -20.39
C SER A 39 -13.78 12.42 -21.87
N PRO A 40 -15.02 12.76 -22.25
CA PRO A 40 -15.46 12.71 -23.65
C PRO A 40 -14.69 13.72 -24.48
N PHE A 41 -14.19 13.27 -25.63
CA PHE A 41 -13.62 14.14 -26.64
C PHE A 41 -14.67 15.20 -27.02
N LEU A 42 -14.57 16.40 -26.46
CA LEU A 42 -15.24 17.58 -26.98
C LEU A 42 -14.48 17.97 -28.25
N ASN A 43 -14.83 17.31 -29.36
CA ASN A 43 -14.38 17.64 -30.69
C ASN A 43 -14.91 19.02 -31.07
N ASP A 44 -14.05 20.04 -31.15
CA ASP A 44 -14.22 21.07 -32.19
C ASP A 44 -12.96 21.90 -32.51
N MET A 45 -11.78 21.28 -32.69
CA MET A 45 -10.67 21.97 -33.35
C MET A 45 -9.76 21.00 -34.13
N PRO A 46 -9.42 21.29 -35.40
CA PRO A 46 -8.41 20.52 -36.12
C PRO A 46 -7.02 21.03 -35.71
N LYS A 47 -6.33 20.28 -34.86
CA LYS A 47 -4.88 20.42 -34.69
C LYS A 47 -4.22 19.04 -34.84
N ALA A 48 -3.25 19.01 -35.74
CA ALA A 48 -2.53 17.84 -36.24
C ALA A 48 -2.20 16.80 -35.14
N PRO A 49 -2.36 15.49 -35.41
CA PRO A 49 -2.26 14.51 -34.36
C PRO A 49 -0.80 14.16 -34.03
N LYS A 50 -0.34 14.49 -32.82
CA LYS A 50 0.75 13.78 -32.12
C LYS A 50 0.10 12.77 -31.16
N TYR A 51 -0.51 11.70 -31.70
CA TYR A 51 -1.40 10.79 -30.95
C TYR A 51 -0.79 9.41 -30.64
N GLU A 52 0.53 9.26 -30.57
CA GLU A 52 1.10 7.89 -30.55
C GLU A 52 1.37 7.28 -29.15
N ASN A 53 1.58 8.06 -28.06
CA ASN A 53 2.07 7.44 -26.80
C ASN A 53 1.10 7.45 -25.59
N ARG A 54 -0.05 8.14 -25.64
CA ARG A 54 -0.89 8.33 -24.44
C ARG A 54 -1.61 7.07 -23.95
N VAL A 55 -1.90 6.14 -24.86
CA VAL A 55 -2.63 4.90 -24.55
C VAL A 55 -1.69 3.87 -23.94
N GLU A 56 -0.49 3.72 -24.51
CA GLU A 56 0.56 2.85 -23.98
C GLU A 56 1.00 3.31 -22.59
N ASP A 57 1.24 4.61 -22.39
CA ASP A 57 1.60 5.17 -21.08
C ASP A 57 0.55 4.88 -20.00
N ALA A 58 -0.74 5.02 -20.33
CA ALA A 58 -1.83 4.72 -19.40
C ALA A 58 -1.92 3.22 -19.08
N MET A 59 -1.66 2.36 -20.07
CA MET A 59 -1.64 0.91 -19.90
C MET A 59 -0.48 0.50 -19.00
N ILE A 60 0.73 1.00 -19.24
CA ILE A 60 1.92 0.76 -18.41
C ILE A 60 1.66 1.17 -16.96
N GLN A 61 1.13 2.37 -16.73
CA GLN A 61 0.78 2.83 -15.38
C GLN A 61 -0.23 1.92 -14.69
N SER A 62 -1.21 1.39 -15.43
CA SER A 62 -2.21 0.48 -14.87
C SER A 62 -1.59 -0.86 -14.43
N ILE A 63 -0.61 -1.36 -15.18
CA ILE A 63 0.13 -2.59 -14.87
C ILE A 63 0.98 -2.36 -13.63
N GLU A 64 1.77 -1.29 -13.59
CA GLU A 64 2.62 -0.95 -12.44
C GLU A 64 1.81 -0.79 -11.14
N ILE A 65 0.62 -0.19 -11.21
CA ILE A 65 -0.26 -0.04 -10.05
C ILE A 65 -0.70 -1.42 -9.55
N LYS A 66 -1.13 -2.31 -10.45
CA LYS A 66 -1.55 -3.67 -10.09
C LYS A 66 -0.42 -4.49 -9.49
N GLU A 67 0.78 -4.41 -10.07
CA GLU A 67 1.97 -5.09 -9.55
C GLU A 67 2.32 -4.61 -8.14
N LYS A 68 2.25 -3.30 -7.88
CA LYS A 68 2.48 -2.74 -6.54
C LYS A 68 1.46 -3.22 -5.52
N ILE A 69 0.18 -3.27 -5.88
CA ILE A 69 -0.89 -3.81 -5.01
C ILE A 69 -0.62 -5.27 -4.71
N GLN A 70 -0.36 -6.08 -5.74
CA GLN A 70 -0.07 -7.52 -5.60
C GLN A 70 1.16 -7.78 -4.71
N ALA A 71 2.22 -6.98 -4.84
CA ALA A 71 3.40 -7.09 -3.99
C ALA A 71 3.06 -6.83 -2.51
N ILE A 72 2.26 -5.79 -2.23
CA ILE A 72 1.81 -5.48 -0.86
C ILE A 72 0.93 -6.62 -0.30
N GLU A 73 -0.03 -7.11 -1.08
CA GLU A 73 -0.95 -8.17 -0.66
C GLU A 73 -0.23 -9.50 -0.44
N TYR A 74 0.72 -9.84 -1.31
CA TYR A 74 1.57 -10.99 -1.15
C TYR A 74 2.37 -10.89 0.15
N ALA A 75 3.01 -9.75 0.44
CA ALA A 75 3.73 -9.58 1.69
C ALA A 75 2.82 -9.67 2.91
N LEU A 76 1.64 -9.03 2.89
CA LEU A 76 0.65 -9.13 3.97
C LEU A 76 0.17 -10.58 4.18
N SER A 77 0.07 -11.38 3.12
CA SER A 77 -0.34 -12.78 3.18
C SER A 77 0.66 -13.70 3.89
N ARG A 78 1.94 -13.28 3.96
CA ARG A 78 3.02 -14.02 4.61
C ARG A 78 3.18 -13.68 6.09
N LEU A 79 2.53 -12.63 6.58
CA LEU A 79 2.60 -12.23 7.98
C LEU A 79 1.78 -13.17 8.87
N GLY A 80 2.14 -13.22 10.15
CA GLY A 80 1.29 -13.80 11.18
C GLY A 80 -0.09 -13.13 11.21
N LEU A 81 -1.12 -13.89 11.61
CA LEU A 81 -2.52 -13.44 11.56
C LEU A 81 -2.74 -12.07 12.20
N MET A 82 -2.22 -11.88 13.42
CA MET A 82 -2.38 -10.61 14.14
C MET A 82 -1.66 -9.45 13.45
N SER A 83 -0.44 -9.65 12.97
CA SER A 83 0.32 -8.64 12.23
C SER A 83 -0.39 -8.25 10.94
N LYS A 84 -0.88 -9.24 10.18
CA LYS A 84 -1.68 -9.03 8.98
C LYS A 84 -2.93 -8.20 9.28
N GLN A 85 -3.71 -8.58 10.28
CA GLN A 85 -4.94 -7.88 10.64
C GLN A 85 -4.66 -6.44 11.08
N VAL A 86 -3.66 -6.22 11.94
CA VAL A 86 -3.27 -4.88 12.40
C VAL A 86 -2.90 -3.97 11.23
N LEU A 87 -2.08 -4.44 10.29
CA LEU A 87 -1.70 -3.65 9.11
C LEU A 87 -2.88 -3.46 8.15
N TYR A 88 -3.71 -4.49 7.96
CA TYR A 88 -4.88 -4.43 7.09
C TYR A 88 -5.89 -3.37 7.57
N TYR A 89 -6.28 -3.40 8.85
CA TYR A 89 -7.19 -2.39 9.41
C TYR A 89 -6.58 -0.99 9.39
N THR A 90 -5.25 -0.88 9.56
CA THR A 90 -4.58 0.42 9.56
C THR A 90 -4.48 1.03 8.16
N TYR A 91 -4.14 0.24 7.15
CA TYR A 91 -3.70 0.73 5.84
C TYR A 91 -4.55 0.28 4.65
N CYS A 92 -5.29 -0.82 4.75
CA CYS A 92 -5.94 -1.45 3.60
C CYS A 92 -7.46 -1.28 3.58
N VAL A 93 -8.11 -1.18 4.74
CA VAL A 93 -9.55 -0.86 4.79
C VAL A 93 -9.81 0.47 4.12
N ARG A 94 -10.87 0.54 3.30
CA ARG A 94 -11.21 1.73 2.49
C ARG A 94 -11.30 2.99 3.34
N ASP A 95 -12.04 2.91 4.44
CA ASP A 95 -12.22 4.00 5.39
C ASP A 95 -11.12 4.00 6.45
N VAL A 96 -10.66 5.20 6.81
CA VAL A 96 -9.62 5.37 7.82
C VAL A 96 -10.24 5.08 9.18
N MET A 97 -9.71 4.05 9.86
CA MET A 97 -10.08 3.74 11.23
C MET A 97 -9.12 4.39 12.22
N THR A 98 -9.66 4.87 13.34
CA THR A 98 -8.89 5.33 14.49
C THR A 98 -8.21 4.15 15.20
N ASN A 99 -7.21 4.43 16.03
CA ASN A 99 -6.57 3.37 16.80
C ASN A 99 -7.53 2.67 17.77
N ASP A 100 -8.50 3.39 18.32
CA ASP A 100 -9.46 2.82 19.27
C ASP A 100 -10.43 1.87 18.56
N GLU A 101 -10.98 2.25 17.40
CA GLU A 101 -11.83 1.35 16.60
C GLU A 101 -11.09 0.09 16.15
N ILE A 102 -9.81 0.21 15.78
CA ILE A 102 -8.99 -0.95 15.42
C ILE A 102 -8.73 -1.82 16.66
N ALA A 103 -8.46 -1.21 17.80
CA ALA A 103 -8.21 -1.93 19.05
C ALA A 103 -9.45 -2.72 19.50
N ASP A 104 -10.62 -2.08 19.43
CA ASP A 104 -11.91 -2.70 19.72
C ASP A 104 -12.22 -3.85 18.75
N ASN A 105 -12.03 -3.66 17.45
CA ASN A 105 -12.21 -4.71 16.44
C ASN A 105 -11.29 -5.93 16.66
N LEU A 106 -10.11 -5.71 17.24
CA LEU A 106 -9.15 -6.76 17.54
C LEU A 106 -9.28 -7.31 18.97
N GLY A 107 -10.15 -6.75 19.80
CA GLY A 107 -10.34 -7.15 21.20
C GLY A 107 -9.10 -6.89 22.07
N VAL A 108 -8.32 -5.83 21.77
CA VAL A 108 -7.08 -5.49 22.50
C VAL A 108 -7.12 -4.06 23.02
N ALA A 109 -6.30 -3.75 24.03
CA ALA A 109 -6.12 -2.37 24.47
C ALA A 109 -5.34 -1.54 23.43
N THR A 110 -5.63 -0.24 23.30
CA THR A 110 -4.95 0.68 22.36
C THR A 110 -3.43 0.70 22.54
N ARG A 111 -2.93 0.59 23.78
CA ARG A 111 -1.49 0.47 24.06
C ARG A 111 -0.88 -0.80 23.45
N THR A 112 -1.60 -1.92 23.54
CA THR A 112 -1.20 -3.20 22.95
C THR A 112 -1.20 -3.10 21.43
N LEU A 113 -2.21 -2.46 20.84
CA LEU A 113 -2.27 -2.20 19.40
C LEU A 113 -1.03 -1.44 18.89
N ASN A 114 -0.58 -0.38 19.58
CA ASN A 114 0.59 0.39 19.15
C ASN A 114 1.89 -0.44 19.14
N ARG A 115 2.03 -1.36 20.09
CA ARG A 115 3.13 -2.33 20.12
C ARG A 115 3.02 -3.30 18.94
N MET A 116 1.85 -3.89 18.73
CA MET A 116 1.59 -4.81 17.62
C MET A 116 1.81 -4.13 16.26
N LYS A 117 1.40 -2.87 16.08
CA LYS A 117 1.70 -2.08 14.87
C LYS A 117 3.21 -1.97 14.63
N SER A 118 3.98 -1.73 15.70
CA SER A 118 5.44 -1.61 15.58
C SER A 118 6.10 -2.92 15.19
N GLU A 119 5.65 -4.04 15.76
CA GLU A 119 6.14 -5.39 15.45
C GLU A 119 5.74 -5.79 14.02
N ALA A 120 4.48 -5.60 13.65
CA ALA A 120 3.95 -5.92 12.32
C ALA A 120 4.63 -5.13 11.19
N LEU A 121 5.01 -3.87 11.42
CA LEU A 121 5.76 -3.09 10.43
C LEU A 121 7.17 -3.64 10.19
N LEU A 122 7.83 -4.17 11.22
CA LEU A 122 9.14 -4.80 11.07
C LEU A 122 9.01 -6.15 10.35
N GLU A 123 8.00 -6.94 10.70
CA GLU A 123 7.71 -8.20 10.03
C GLU A 123 7.37 -7.98 8.54
N PHE A 124 6.57 -6.97 8.23
CA PHE A 124 6.30 -6.56 6.85
C PHE A 124 7.57 -6.14 6.12
N ALA A 125 8.44 -5.35 6.77
CA ALA A 125 9.68 -4.90 6.14
C ALA A 125 10.65 -6.05 5.82
N ASP A 126 10.70 -7.06 6.70
CA ASP A 126 11.48 -8.28 6.51
C ASP A 126 10.96 -9.08 5.31
N VAL A 127 9.64 -9.35 5.28
CA VAL A 127 8.99 -10.08 4.17
C VAL A 127 9.11 -9.31 2.84
N PHE A 128 8.98 -7.99 2.87
CA PHE A 128 9.00 -7.14 1.67
C PHE A 128 10.43 -6.82 1.21
N GLY A 129 11.46 -7.12 2.01
CA GLY A 129 12.87 -6.91 1.66
C GLY A 129 13.33 -5.44 1.71
N ILE A 130 12.78 -4.63 2.63
CA ILE A 130 13.07 -3.18 2.77
C ILE A 130 13.70 -2.82 4.13
N VAL A 131 14.35 -3.80 4.76
CA VAL A 131 15.10 -3.61 6.00
C VAL A 131 16.28 -2.67 5.73
N ALA A 132 16.36 -1.59 6.51
CA ALA A 132 17.42 -0.59 6.39
C ALA A 132 18.58 -0.92 7.33
N TYR A 133 19.81 -0.91 6.84
CA TYR A 133 21.02 -1.10 7.65
C TYR A 133 21.74 0.23 7.87
N ARG A 134 22.50 0.32 8.96
CA ARG A 134 23.29 1.52 9.30
C ARG A 134 24.60 1.58 8.55
#